data_AF-A0A4Q1ZSG7-F1
#
_entry.id   AF-A0A4Q1ZSG7-F1
#
_cell.length_a   1.000
_cell.length_b   1.000
_cell.length_c   1.000
_cell.angle_alpha   90.00
_cell.angle_beta   90.00
_cell.angle_gamma   90.00
#
_symmetry.space_group_name_H-M   'P 1'
#
loop_
_entity.id
_entity.type
_entity.pdbx_description
1 polymer ?
#
loop_
_entity_poly.entity_id
_entity_poly.type
_entity_poly.pdbx_seq_one_letter_code
_entity_poly.pdbx_strand_id
1 'polypeptide(L)'
;MRKDWFEWYVNELGKAKKWVKFRARYLCPCCFMPTLDERASYDICPICFWEDDGQDSDDADVVRYGPNSDYSLTEARINFNKLFTMYRKTEANIDLLALLRKRETGRRTLYEALQNAIESNSDDDWSIAMDIEVRYRELDFDS
;
A
#
# COMPACT_ATOMS: atom_id res chain seq x y z
N MET A 1 15.41 19.14 13.16
CA MET A 1 14.27 19.23 12.23
C MET A 1 14.03 20.70 11.91
N ARG A 2 13.91 21.09 10.64
CA ARG A 2 13.61 22.49 10.28
C ARG A 2 12.18 22.81 10.72
N LYS A 3 11.98 23.94 11.42
CA LYS A 3 10.67 24.37 11.93
C LYS A 3 9.60 24.38 10.83
N ASP A 4 9.94 24.95 9.68
CA ASP A 4 9.05 25.04 8.52
C ASP A 4 8.58 23.67 8.00
N TRP A 5 9.45 22.65 8.07
CA TRP A 5 9.08 21.28 7.68
C TRP A 5 8.10 20.66 8.67
N PHE A 6 8.31 20.86 9.97
CA PHE A 6 7.40 20.35 11.00
C PHE A 6 6.03 21.01 10.91
N GLU A 7 5.99 22.33 10.74
CA GLU A 7 4.74 23.08 10.56
C GLU A 7 4.00 22.64 9.29
N TRP A 8 4.72 22.47 8.18
CA TRP A 8 4.14 21.90 6.96
C TRP A 8 3.57 20.49 7.20
N TYR A 9 4.34 19.59 7.82
CA TYR A 9 3.95 18.21 8.04
C TYR A 9 2.70 18.08 8.91
N VAL A 10 2.64 18.80 10.03
CA VAL A 10 1.46 18.82 10.91
C VAL A 10 0.23 19.38 10.20
N ASN A 11 0.40 20.45 9.41
CA ASN A 11 -0.70 21.00 8.62
C ASN A 11 -1.19 19.98 7.58
N GLU A 12 -0.29 19.25 6.95
CA GLU A 12 -0.64 18.25 5.95
C GLU A 12 -1.41 17.07 6.54
N LEU A 13 -1.03 16.60 7.73
CA LEU A 13 -1.78 15.59 8.47
C LEU A 13 -3.15 16.08 8.94
N GLY A 14 -3.29 17.37 9.24
CA GLY A 14 -4.54 17.99 9.69
C GLY A 14 -5.55 18.25 8.58
N LYS A 15 -5.19 18.06 7.30
CA LYS A 15 -6.11 18.29 6.17
C LYS A 15 -7.23 17.25 6.16
N ALA A 16 -8.47 17.74 6.07
CA ALA A 16 -9.60 16.87 5.76
C ALA A 16 -9.44 16.31 4.33
N LYS A 17 -9.17 15.01 4.21
CA LYS A 17 -9.04 14.30 2.93
C LYS A 17 -10.28 13.45 2.66
N LYS A 18 -10.72 13.41 1.40
CA LYS A 18 -11.78 12.49 0.95
C LYS A 18 -11.13 11.27 0.31
N TRP A 19 -11.04 10.19 1.08
CA TRP A 19 -10.45 8.95 0.60
C TRP A 19 -11.46 8.12 -0.18
N VAL A 20 -11.00 7.53 -1.29
CA VAL A 20 -11.83 6.68 -2.13
C VAL A 20 -11.94 5.29 -1.51
N LYS A 21 -13.13 4.70 -1.58
CA LYS A 21 -13.43 3.35 -1.13
C LYS A 21 -13.93 2.48 -2.28
N PHE A 22 -13.69 1.19 -2.15
CA PHE A 22 -14.47 0.16 -2.82
C PHE A 22 -15.13 -0.71 -1.74
N ARG A 23 -16.47 -0.72 -1.70
CA ARG A 23 -17.25 -1.35 -0.63
C ARG A 23 -16.81 -0.83 0.76
N ALA A 24 -16.42 -1.74 1.66
CA ALA A 24 -16.03 -1.41 3.03
C ALA A 24 -14.58 -0.94 3.18
N ARG A 25 -13.74 -1.06 2.13
CA ARG A 25 -12.28 -0.89 2.22
C ARG A 25 -11.82 0.36 1.48
N TYR A 26 -10.80 1.03 2.01
CA TYR A 26 -10.14 2.14 1.36
C TYR A 26 -9.07 1.65 0.39
N LEU A 27 -8.89 2.42 -0.68
CA LEU A 27 -7.85 2.18 -1.67
C LEU A 27 -6.49 2.58 -1.10
N CYS A 28 -5.50 1.70 -1.23
CA CYS A 28 -4.11 2.02 -0.96
C CYS A 28 -3.65 3.16 -1.91
N PRO A 29 -3.00 4.23 -1.39
CA PRO A 29 -2.59 5.35 -2.23
C PRO A 29 -1.48 4.99 -3.22
N CYS A 30 -0.79 3.87 -3.01
CA CYS A 30 0.31 3.39 -3.87
C CYS A 30 -0.18 2.44 -4.98
N CYS A 31 -0.80 1.29 -4.65
CA CYS A 31 -1.23 0.31 -5.67
C CYS A 31 -2.68 0.45 -6.12
N PHE A 32 -3.46 1.32 -5.47
CA PHE A 32 -4.88 1.53 -5.77
C PHE A 32 -5.78 0.30 -5.65
N MET A 33 -5.37 -0.71 -4.86
CA MET A 33 -6.25 -1.81 -4.47
C MET A 33 -6.92 -1.54 -3.12
N PRO A 34 -8.15 -2.02 -2.88
CA PRO A 34 -8.92 -1.74 -1.67
C PRO A 34 -8.47 -2.63 -0.50
N THR A 35 -7.27 -2.36 0.01
CA THR A 35 -6.59 -3.22 0.99
C THR A 35 -6.52 -2.63 2.41
N LEU A 36 -7.08 -1.44 2.64
CA LEU A 36 -6.97 -0.75 3.91
C LEU A 36 -8.34 -0.68 4.60
N ASP A 37 -8.39 -1.01 5.90
CA ASP A 37 -9.62 -0.88 6.71
C ASP A 37 -9.88 0.58 7.09
N GLU A 38 -8.80 1.28 7.43
CA GLU A 38 -8.81 2.70 7.75
C GLU A 38 -7.80 3.45 6.86
N ARG A 39 -7.79 4.78 6.98
CA ARG A 39 -6.79 5.60 6.30
C ARG A 39 -6.10 6.50 7.32
N ALA A 40 -4.83 6.79 7.06
CA ALA A 40 -3.91 7.44 7.99
C ALA A 40 -3.80 6.70 9.34
N SER A 41 -3.96 5.36 9.32
CA SER A 41 -3.89 4.47 10.48
C SER A 41 -2.55 3.74 10.61
N TYR A 42 -1.59 4.03 9.72
CA TYR A 42 -0.30 3.32 9.61
C TYR A 42 -0.45 1.83 9.22
N ASP A 43 -1.57 1.47 8.59
CA ASP A 43 -1.75 0.13 8.04
C ASP A 43 -0.82 -0.10 6.84
N ILE A 44 -0.18 -1.27 6.80
CA ILE A 44 0.70 -1.67 5.69
C ILE A 44 -0.12 -2.41 4.65
N CYS A 45 -0.08 -1.93 3.40
CA CYS A 45 -0.70 -2.61 2.28
C CYS A 45 -0.05 -4.00 2.05
N PRO A 46 -0.82 -5.10 2.07
CA PRO A 46 -0.28 -6.46 1.89
C PRO A 46 0.24 -6.70 0.47
N ILE A 47 -0.17 -5.86 -0.49
CA ILE A 47 0.23 -5.97 -1.88
C ILE A 47 1.50 -5.18 -2.14
N CYS A 48 1.53 -3.87 -1.89
CA CYS A 48 2.69 -3.05 -2.29
C CYS A 48 3.66 -2.72 -1.16
N PHE A 49 3.28 -2.99 0.10
CA PHE A 49 4.01 -2.67 1.33
C PHE A 49 4.14 -1.20 1.70
N TRP A 50 3.41 -0.31 1.03
CA TRP A 50 3.26 1.08 1.48
C TRP A 50 2.52 1.12 2.83
N GLU A 51 3.09 1.79 3.82
CA GLU A 51 2.45 2.12 5.09
C GLU A 51 1.59 3.39 4.92
N ASP A 52 0.31 3.32 5.25
CA ASP A 52 -0.59 4.46 5.06
C ASP A 52 -0.46 5.49 6.19
N ASP A 53 0.48 6.42 6.02
CA ASP A 53 0.72 7.59 6.87
C ASP A 53 -0.18 8.81 6.51
N GLY A 54 -1.21 8.58 5.70
CA GLY A 54 -2.13 9.62 5.22
C GLY A 54 -1.61 10.44 4.03
N GLN A 55 -0.44 10.09 3.48
CA GLN A 55 0.05 10.65 2.22
C GLN A 55 -0.90 10.29 1.07
N ASP A 56 -1.13 11.22 0.15
CA ASP A 56 -1.96 10.98 -1.04
C ASP A 56 -1.47 11.84 -2.21
N SER A 57 -2.28 11.99 -3.25
CA SER A 57 -1.87 12.57 -4.52
C SER A 57 -1.51 14.06 -4.45
N ASP A 58 -2.00 14.78 -3.43
CA ASP A 58 -1.69 16.20 -3.19
C ASP A 58 -0.27 16.43 -2.67
N ASP A 59 0.33 15.44 -2.04
CA ASP A 59 1.66 15.50 -1.44
C ASP A 59 2.55 14.32 -1.89
N ALA A 60 2.23 13.67 -3.01
CA ALA A 60 2.84 12.41 -3.43
C ALA A 60 4.35 12.48 -3.73
N ASP A 61 4.86 13.64 -4.13
CA ASP A 61 6.29 13.84 -4.42
C ASP A 61 7.11 14.12 -3.14
N VAL A 62 6.45 14.34 -2.00
CA VAL A 62 7.14 14.62 -0.75
C VAL A 62 7.68 13.33 -0.14
N VAL A 63 8.93 13.38 0.34
CA VAL A 63 9.48 12.32 1.21
C VAL A 63 9.16 12.68 2.65
N ARG A 64 8.25 11.92 3.27
CA ARG A 64 7.83 12.12 4.66
C ARG A 64 8.74 11.42 5.68
N TYR A 65 9.64 10.55 5.22
CA TYR A 65 10.48 9.70 6.06
C TYR A 65 9.64 8.71 6.90
N GLY A 66 10.22 8.15 7.97
CA GLY A 66 9.55 7.16 8.82
C GLY A 66 9.69 5.73 8.27
N PRO A 67 8.72 4.84 8.54
CA PRO A 67 8.77 3.45 8.09
C PRO A 67 8.78 3.32 6.55
N ASN A 68 8.10 4.24 5.83
CA ASN A 68 8.21 4.39 4.36
C ASN A 68 9.61 4.90 3.90
N SER A 69 10.61 4.95 4.79
CA SER A 69 12.01 5.27 4.50
C SER A 69 12.16 6.56 3.68
N ASP A 70 13.08 6.63 2.74
CA ASP A 70 13.30 7.81 1.90
C ASP A 70 12.48 7.80 0.60
N TYR A 71 11.38 7.05 0.54
CA TYR A 71 10.49 7.00 -0.62
C TYR A 71 9.47 8.15 -0.59
N SER A 72 9.21 8.72 -1.75
CA SER A 72 7.96 9.45 -2.00
C SER A 72 6.88 8.47 -2.47
N LEU A 73 5.61 8.84 -2.31
CA LEU A 73 4.50 8.04 -2.84
C LEU A 73 4.57 7.93 -4.37
N THR A 74 5.02 8.97 -5.07
CA THR A 74 5.28 8.93 -6.52
C THR A 74 6.31 7.86 -6.88
N GLU A 75 7.42 7.80 -6.14
CA GLU A 75 8.44 6.78 -6.35
C GLU A 75 7.89 5.37 -6.05
N ALA A 76 7.15 5.22 -4.95
CA ALA A 76 6.52 3.95 -4.59
C ALA A 76 5.56 3.44 -5.67
N ARG A 77 4.75 4.33 -6.27
CA ARG A 77 3.86 4.00 -7.41
C ARG A 77 4.67 3.52 -8.62
N ILE A 78 5.77 4.21 -8.96
CA ILE A 78 6.65 3.82 -10.07
C ILE A 78 7.28 2.45 -9.80
N ASN A 79 7.76 2.22 -8.58
CA ASN A 79 8.35 0.96 -8.16
C ASN A 79 7.31 -0.16 -8.21
N PHE A 80 6.10 0.07 -7.71
CA PHE A 80 5.02 -0.90 -7.74
C PHE A 80 4.69 -1.33 -9.17
N ASN A 81 4.56 -0.36 -10.09
CA ASN A 81 4.29 -0.66 -11.48
C ASN A 81 5.39 -1.51 -12.16
N LYS A 82 6.66 -1.38 -11.72
CA LYS A 82 7.80 -2.09 -12.31
C LYS A 82 8.13 -3.42 -11.63
N LEU A 83 7.97 -3.48 -10.31
CA LEU A 83 8.52 -4.51 -9.44
C LEU A 83 7.44 -5.17 -8.56
N PHE A 84 6.20 -4.73 -8.68
CA PHE A 84 5.08 -5.13 -7.85
C PHE A 84 5.29 -4.85 -6.36
N THR A 85 6.17 -3.92 -5.97
CA THR A 85 6.45 -3.52 -4.58
C THR A 85 6.85 -2.04 -4.54
N MET A 86 6.66 -1.35 -3.41
CA MET A 86 7.09 0.04 -3.26
C MET A 86 8.62 0.20 -3.25
N TYR A 87 9.37 -0.86 -2.98
CA TYR A 87 10.82 -0.78 -2.77
C TYR A 87 11.60 -0.69 -4.07
N ARG A 88 12.68 0.12 -4.05
CA ARG A 88 13.69 0.16 -5.12
C ARG A 88 14.43 -1.17 -5.24
N LYS A 89 14.88 -1.51 -6.44
CA LYS A 89 15.86 -2.57 -6.69
C LYS A 89 17.29 -2.05 -6.50
N THR A 90 17.75 -2.02 -5.26
CA THR A 90 19.11 -1.63 -4.85
C THR A 90 19.79 -2.75 -4.06
N GLU A 91 21.10 -2.64 -3.85
CA GLU A 91 21.84 -3.57 -2.98
C GLU A 91 21.27 -3.60 -1.56
N ALA A 92 20.90 -2.44 -1.02
CA ALA A 92 20.28 -2.32 0.31
C ALA A 92 18.95 -3.10 0.45
N ASN A 93 18.24 -3.33 -0.66
CA ASN A 93 16.94 -4.03 -0.66
C ASN A 93 17.03 -5.44 -1.24
N ILE A 94 18.20 -5.96 -1.60
CA ILE A 94 18.29 -7.20 -2.37
C ILE A 94 17.70 -8.41 -1.62
N ASP A 95 17.98 -8.50 -0.32
CA ASP A 95 17.48 -9.58 0.54
C ASP A 95 15.97 -9.44 0.77
N LEU A 96 15.50 -8.22 1.02
CA LEU A 96 14.07 -7.91 1.14
C LEU A 96 13.33 -8.30 -0.15
N LEU A 97 13.83 -7.92 -1.32
CA LEU A 97 13.23 -8.27 -2.60
C LEU A 97 13.25 -9.79 -2.84
N ALA A 98 14.29 -10.50 -2.39
CA ALA A 98 14.33 -11.95 -2.46
C ALA A 98 13.26 -12.61 -1.57
N LEU A 99 13.01 -12.08 -0.36
CA LEU A 99 11.91 -12.52 0.50
C LEU A 99 10.55 -12.23 -0.13
N LEU A 100 10.35 -11.03 -0.68
CA LEU A 100 9.10 -10.65 -1.33
C LEU A 100 8.77 -11.50 -2.55
N ARG A 101 9.79 -12.01 -3.27
CA ARG A 101 9.61 -12.97 -4.37
C ARG A 101 9.08 -14.33 -3.90
N LYS A 102 9.47 -14.79 -2.71
CA LYS A 102 8.92 -16.04 -2.15
C LYS A 102 7.41 -15.94 -1.91
N ARG A 103 6.92 -14.73 -1.62
CA ARG A 103 5.49 -14.43 -1.40
C ARG A 103 4.78 -13.88 -2.64
N GLU A 104 5.44 -13.86 -3.80
CA GLU A 104 4.92 -13.18 -4.99
C GLU A 104 3.62 -13.82 -5.50
N THR A 105 3.53 -15.15 -5.50
CA THR A 105 2.32 -15.87 -5.96
C THR A 105 1.09 -15.43 -5.16
N GLY A 106 1.13 -15.49 -3.83
CA GLY A 106 0.00 -15.11 -2.98
C GLY A 106 -0.41 -13.64 -3.16
N ARG A 107 0.56 -12.72 -3.26
CA ARG A 107 0.31 -11.30 -3.49
C ARG A 107 -0.33 -11.02 -4.84
N ARG A 108 0.12 -11.71 -5.89
CA ARG A 108 -0.45 -11.58 -7.24
C ARG A 108 -1.85 -12.13 -7.30
N THR A 109 -2.09 -13.30 -6.70
CA THR A 109 -3.43 -13.88 -6.59
C THR A 109 -4.40 -12.94 -5.86
N LEU A 110 -3.96 -12.30 -4.76
CA LEU A 110 -4.76 -11.30 -4.07
C LEU A 110 -5.06 -10.08 -4.97
N TYR A 111 -4.04 -9.54 -5.63
CA TYR A 111 -4.21 -8.38 -6.52
C TYR A 111 -5.19 -8.68 -7.66
N GLU A 112 -5.04 -9.83 -8.33
CA GLU A 112 -5.93 -10.26 -9.42
C GLU A 112 -7.36 -10.48 -8.93
N ALA A 113 -7.54 -11.08 -7.75
CA ALA A 113 -8.88 -11.25 -7.17
C ALA A 113 -9.55 -9.92 -6.85
N LEU A 114 -8.80 -8.94 -6.32
CA LEU A 114 -9.33 -7.60 -6.05
C LEU A 114 -9.64 -6.84 -7.34
N GLN A 115 -8.80 -6.96 -8.38
CA GLN A 115 -9.09 -6.40 -9.70
C GLN A 115 -10.37 -6.99 -10.28
N ASN A 116 -10.50 -8.31 -10.28
CA ASN A 116 -11.71 -9.00 -10.76
C ASN A 116 -12.95 -8.54 -9.99
N ALA A 117 -12.87 -8.42 -8.67
CA ALA A 117 -13.98 -7.93 -7.84
C ALA A 117 -14.38 -6.48 -8.16
N ILE A 118 -13.40 -5.61 -8.47
CA ILE A 118 -13.67 -4.24 -8.90
C ILE A 118 -14.33 -4.22 -10.28
N GLU A 119 -13.82 -5.00 -11.23
CA GLU A 119 -14.29 -5.03 -12.62
C GLU A 119 -15.68 -5.65 -12.74
N SER A 120 -15.92 -6.77 -12.06
CA SER A 120 -17.22 -7.44 -12.06
C SER A 120 -18.25 -6.74 -11.17
N ASN A 121 -17.77 -5.99 -10.16
CA ASN A 121 -18.57 -5.42 -9.09
C ASN A 121 -19.45 -6.47 -8.37
N SER A 122 -19.01 -7.74 -8.36
CA SER A 122 -19.72 -8.87 -7.76
C SER A 122 -19.47 -8.98 -6.26
N ASP A 123 -20.50 -9.34 -5.49
CA ASP A 123 -20.36 -9.67 -4.05
C ASP A 123 -19.57 -10.97 -3.86
N ASP A 124 -19.71 -11.93 -4.78
CA ASP A 124 -19.03 -13.23 -4.71
C ASP A 124 -17.53 -13.08 -4.97
N ASP A 125 -17.15 -12.34 -6.01
CA ASP A 125 -15.74 -12.06 -6.32
C ASP A 125 -15.08 -11.25 -5.20
N TRP A 126 -15.84 -10.34 -4.58
CA TRP A 126 -15.39 -9.63 -3.40
C TRP A 126 -15.13 -10.58 -2.22
N SER A 127 -16.06 -11.51 -1.94
CA SER A 127 -15.87 -12.51 -0.88
C SER A 127 -14.65 -13.39 -1.14
N ILE A 128 -14.43 -13.81 -2.38
CA ILE A 128 -13.25 -14.58 -2.79
C ILE A 128 -11.97 -13.79 -2.53
N ALA A 129 -11.93 -12.51 -2.89
CA ALA A 129 -10.76 -11.67 -2.65
C ALA A 129 -10.46 -11.50 -1.15
N MET A 130 -11.50 -11.37 -0.31
CA MET A 130 -11.33 -11.29 1.15
C MET A 130 -10.80 -12.59 1.75
N ASP A 131 -11.30 -13.74 1.31
CA ASP A 131 -10.79 -15.05 1.75
C ASP A 131 -9.31 -15.26 1.36
N ILE A 132 -8.93 -14.81 0.16
CA ILE A 132 -7.53 -14.84 -0.30
C ILE A 132 -6.67 -13.92 0.57
N GLU A 133 -7.15 -12.72 0.91
CA GLU A 133 -6.40 -11.79 1.76
C GLU A 133 -6.14 -12.40 3.15
N VAL A 134 -7.16 -13.00 3.77
CA VAL A 134 -7.03 -13.66 5.08
C VAL A 134 -5.98 -14.75 5.03
N ARG A 135 -6.08 -15.68 4.07
CA ARG A 135 -5.10 -16.77 3.93
C ARG A 135 -3.70 -16.24 3.64
N TYR A 136 -3.57 -15.20 2.82
CA TYR A 136 -2.28 -14.60 2.52
C TYR A 136 -1.63 -14.00 3.77
N ARG A 137 -2.42 -13.32 4.63
CA ARG A 137 -1.93 -12.74 5.88
C ARG A 137 -1.60 -13.79 6.95
N GLU A 138 -2.33 -14.91 6.99
CA GLU A 138 -2.06 -16.01 7.94
C GLU A 138 -0.70 -16.68 7.66
N LEU A 139 -0.29 -16.79 6.39
CA LEU A 139 1.03 -17.33 6.01
C LEU A 139 2.21 -16.49 6.53
N ASP A 140 1.99 -15.23 6.92
CA ASP A 140 3.03 -14.34 7.43
C ASP A 140 3.32 -14.54 8.93
N PHE A 141 2.50 -15.31 9.67
CA PHE A 141 2.70 -15.59 11.09
C PHE A 141 3.43 -16.92 11.38
N ASP A 142 3.60 -17.78 10.38
CA ASP A 142 4.20 -19.12 10.50
C ASP A 142 5.68 -19.19 10.06
N SER A 143 6.35 -18.05 9.83
CA SER A 143 7.75 -17.97 9.35
C SER A 143 8.73 -17.38 10.34
#